data_AF-A0A6V7J655-F1
#
_entry.id   AF-A0A6V7J655-F1
#
_cell.length_a   1.000
_cell.length_b   1.000
_cell.length_c   1.000
_cell.angle_alpha   90.00
_cell.angle_beta   90.00
_cell.angle_gamma   90.00
#
_symmetry.space_group_name_H-M   'P 1'
#
loop_
_entity.id
_entity.type
_entity.pdbx_description
1 polymer ?
#
loop_
_entity_poly.entity_id
_entity_poly.type
_entity_poly.pdbx_seq_one_letter_code
_entity_poly.pdbx_strand_id
1 'polypeptide(L)' 'ACDVYSGDLLLGTVRQTICSCTPEFKVYDATGRLVFKITGPLCICGCETSFTVGRFPIN' A
#
# COMPACT_ATOMS: atom_id res chain seq x y z
N ALA A 1 9.70 -0.65 1.88
CA ALA A 1 9.08 0.31 0.94
C ALA A 1 9.49 -0.09 -0.45
N CYS A 2 8.61 0.02 -1.45
CA CYS A 2 8.87 -0.31 -2.84
C CYS A 2 8.57 0.90 -3.71
N ASP A 3 9.54 1.35 -4.50
CA ASP A 3 9.36 2.44 -5.44
C ASP A 3 8.73 1.93 -6.75
N VAL A 4 7.86 2.76 -7.34
CA VAL A 4 7.09 2.44 -8.54
C VAL A 4 7.51 3.39 -9.64
N TYR A 5 7.91 2.83 -10.79
CA TYR A 5 8.43 3.59 -11.92
C TYR A 5 7.64 3.30 -13.21
N SER A 6 7.64 4.28 -14.12
CA SER A 6 7.27 4.13 -15.52
C SER A 6 8.48 4.46 -16.39
N GLY A 7 9.24 3.44 -16.80
CA GLY A 7 10.60 3.65 -17.31
C GLY A 7 11.50 4.18 -16.20
N ASP A 8 12.16 5.32 -16.43
CA ASP A 8 13.02 5.99 -15.44
C ASP A 8 12.26 7.02 -14.59
N LEU A 9 10.97 7.27 -14.88
CA LEU A 9 10.15 8.23 -14.13
C LEU A 9 9.62 7.58 -12.85
N LEU A 10 10.04 8.10 -11.69
CA LEU A 10 9.45 7.75 -10.40
C LEU A 10 8.00 8.24 -10.34
N LEU A 11 7.06 7.32 -10.17
CA LEU A 11 5.65 7.64 -9.97
C LEU A 11 5.29 7.78 -8.50
N GLY A 12 6.02 7.08 -7.62
CA GLY A 12 5.79 7.13 -6.19
C GLY A 12 6.30 5.89 -5.45
N THR A 13 5.83 5.72 -4.22
CA THR A 13 6.32 4.65 -3.33
C THR A 13 5.15 3.97 -2.63
N VAL A 14 5.20 2.64 -2.57
CA VAL A 14 4.31 1.80 -1.76
C VAL A 14 5.01 1.43 -0.46
N ARG A 15 4.35 1.68 0.67
CA ARG A 15 4.85 1.32 2.01
C ARG A 15 3.84 0.41 2.69
N GLN A 16 4.33 -0.71 3.18
CA GLN A 16 3.60 -1.57 4.09
C GLN A 16 4.09 -1.31 5.51
N THR A 17 3.17 -1.09 6.42
CA THR A 17 3.42 -1.08 7.86
C THR A 17 2.65 -2.25 8.45
N ILE A 18 3.36 -3.32 8.81
CA ILE A 18 2.74 -4.45 9.52
C ILE A 18 2.86 -4.15 11.01
N CYS A 19 1.81 -3.59 11.60
CA CYS A 19 1.62 -3.67 13.04
C CYS A 19 0.78 -4.92 13.30
N SER A 20 1.18 -5.72 14.30
CA SER A 20 0.47 -6.95 14.71
C SER A 20 -0.98 -6.72 15.14
N CYS A 21 -1.41 -5.46 15.25
CA CYS A 21 -2.79 -5.10 15.57
C CYS A 21 -3.48 -4.30 14.47
N THR A 22 -2.76 -3.71 13.52
CA THR A 22 -3.31 -2.82 12.48
C THR A 22 -2.38 -2.81 11.27
N PRO A 23 -2.51 -3.77 10.35
CA PRO A 23 -1.72 -3.73 9.12
C PRO A 23 -2.18 -2.55 8.25
N GLU A 24 -1.23 -1.78 7.73
CA GLU A 24 -1.49 -0.64 6.87
C GLU A 24 -0.71 -0.74 5.56
N PHE A 25 -1.37 -0.40 4.47
CA PHE A 25 -0.79 -0.16 3.15
C PHE A 25 -0.95 1.30 2.78
N LYS A 26 0.14 1.94 2.38
CA LYS A 26 0.17 3.36 2.02
C LYS A 26 0.83 3.51 0.66
N VAL A 27 0.19 4.28 -0.22
CA VAL A 27 0.73 4.67 -1.52
C VAL A 27 0.97 6.16 -1.49
N TYR A 28 2.19 6.55 -1.81
CA TYR A 28 2.63 7.93 -1.92
C TYR A 28 2.91 8.25 -3.38
N ASP A 29 2.62 9.46 -3.81
CA ASP A 29 3.08 9.96 -5.11
C ASP A 29 4.58 10.28 -5.09
N ALA A 30 5.13 10.66 -6.24
CA ALA A 30 6.54 11.04 -6.40
C ALA A 30 6.97 12.23 -5.53
N THR A 31 6.03 13.05 -5.03
CA THR A 31 6.30 14.18 -4.13
C THR A 31 6.32 13.77 -2.66
N GLY A 32 5.97 12.51 -2.36
CA GLY A 32 5.85 11.99 -1.01
C GLY A 32 4.49 12.27 -0.36
N ARG A 33 3.49 12.74 -1.12
CA ARG A 33 2.13 12.95 -0.61
C ARG A 33 1.38 11.62 -0.60
N LEU A 34 0.71 11.31 0.50
CA LEU A 34 -0.13 10.12 0.62
C LEU A 34 -1.34 10.25 -0.32
N VAL A 35 -1.46 9.33 -1.27
CA VAL A 35 -2.57 9.27 -2.24
C VAL A 35 -3.63 8.27 -1.81
N PHE A 36 -3.19 7.14 -1.24
CA PHE A 36 -4.09 6.05 -0.90
C PHE A 36 -3.60 5.31 0.34
N LYS A 37 -4.54 4.90 1.19
CA LYS A 37 -4.28 4.11 2.39
C LYS A 37 -5.31 3.01 2.53
N ILE A 38 -4.86 1.77 2.66
CA ILE A 38 -5.67 0.64 3.12
C ILE A 38 -5.29 0.37 4.56
N THR A 39 -6.27 0.30 5.45
CA THR A 39 -6.11 -0.17 6.81
C THR A 39 -6.80 -1.54 6.89
N GLY A 40 -6.06 -2.57 7.26
CA GLY A 40 -6.64 -3.87 7.53
C GLY A 40 -7.40 -3.89 8.85
N PRO A 41 -8.17 -4.96 9.12
CA PRO A 41 -8.89 -5.13 10.37
C PRO A 41 -7.97 -5.03 11.58
N LEU A 42 -8.51 -4.50 12.69
CA LEU A 42 -7.85 -4.57 13.99
C LEU A 42 -7.68 -6.06 14.35
N CYS A 43 -6.47 -6.53 14.62
CA CYS A 43 -6.26 -7.95 14.86
C CYS A 43 -7.10 -8.44 16.05
N ILE A 44 -7.99 -9.36 15.75
CA ILE A 44 -8.45 -10.38 16.69
C ILE A 44 -7.38 -11.46 16.62
N CYS A 45 -6.70 -11.76 17.73
CA CYS A 45 -5.50 -12.61 17.78
C CYS A 45 -5.52 -13.79 16.81
N GLY A 46 -4.57 -13.87 15.87
CA GLY A 46 -4.28 -15.08 15.08
C GLY A 46 -4.54 -15.05 13.57
N CYS A 47 -5.01 -13.95 12.97
CA CYS A 47 -5.34 -13.94 11.54
C CYS A 47 -4.29 -13.24 10.67
N GLU A 48 -3.77 -13.95 9.66
CA GLU A 48 -3.01 -13.37 8.56
C GLU A 48 -3.91 -12.41 7.76
N THR A 49 -3.43 -11.20 7.50
CA THR A 49 -4.19 -10.20 6.73
C THR A 49 -3.53 -10.04 5.36
N SER A 50 -4.18 -10.55 4.32
CA SER A 50 -3.75 -10.34 2.94
C SER A 50 -4.59 -9.24 2.29
N PHE A 51 -3.92 -8.41 1.49
CA PHE A 51 -4.52 -7.38 0.66
C PHE A 51 -4.20 -7.79 -0.78
N THR A 52 -5.22 -7.83 -1.64
CA THR A 52 -5.03 -8.12 -3.06
C THR A 52 -5.37 -6.85 -3.83
N VAL A 53 -4.37 -6.28 -4.51
CA VAL A 53 -4.60 -5.17 -5.42
C VAL A 53 -4.86 -5.75 -6.81
N GLY A 54 -6.13 -5.79 -7.21
CA GLY A 54 -6.52 -6.14 -8.58
C GLY A 54 -6.17 -5.02 -9.57
N ARG A 55 -5.84 -5.38 -10.81
CA ARG A 55 -5.62 -4.42 -11.89
C ARG A 55 -6.99 -4.01 -12.45
N PHE A 56 -7.48 -2.82 -12.11
CA PHE A 56 -8.65 -2.25 -12.78
C PHE A 56 -8.18 -1.63 -14.11
N PRO A 57 -8.74 -2.02 -15.27
CA PRO A 57 -8.45 -1.35 -16.51
C PRO A 57 -8.88 0.11 -16.40
N ILE A 58 -7.93 1.02 -16.61
CA ILE A 58 -8.20 2.45 -16.73
C ILE A 58 -8.80 2.61 -18.13
N ASN A 59 -10.08 2.94 -18.20
CA ASN A 59 -10.83 3.15 -19.44
C ASN A 59 -10.45 4.50 -20.07
#